data_AF-A0AAV9WDQ8-F1
#
_entry.id   AF-A0AAV9WDQ8-F1
#
_cell.length_a   1.000
_cell.length_b   1.000
_cell.length_c   1.000
_cell.angle_alpha   90.00
_cell.angle_beta   90.00
_cell.angle_gamma   90.00
#
_symmetry.space_group_name_H-M   'P 1'
#
loop_
_entity.id
_entity.type
_entity.pdbx_description
1 polymer ?
#
loop_
_entity_poly.entity_id
_entity_poly.type
_entity_poly.pdbx_seq_one_letter_code
_entity_poly.pdbx_strand_id
1 'polypeptide(L)'
;MQSLQPPESLALQTLSALSTRLSRIEHALVGTPLLNPQNTSTPLSLHAAKINHRDHSIRARLSALEAALTRLANHSKPVHDLLSLHATYPEIFIDILPSTQPPPSGSLTIEEKASITLSAAPNIQSVTSQLVSLRDITVPDVDVSIKLIELQPRIDKLAVMQEVQGREMAELRRRSLKVLERWYEVGVEGVNECFAEWDERVGKCDRVVRRRAAEAESSHISTGESTAESTSRSATGESSSGEEEEEEEEEEEEEEDEEEG
;
A
#
# COMPACT_ATOMS: atom_id res chain seq x y z
N MET A 1 1.45 -45.70 -56.63
CA MET A 1 2.66 -46.52 -56.45
C MET A 1 3.56 -45.80 -55.45
N GLN A 2 3.48 -46.16 -54.17
CA GLN A 2 4.37 -45.61 -53.13
C GLN A 2 5.75 -46.25 -53.31
N SER A 3 6.73 -45.44 -53.66
CA SER A 3 8.12 -45.85 -53.79
C SER A 3 8.63 -46.38 -52.45
N LEU A 4 9.12 -47.61 -52.46
CA LEU A 4 9.81 -48.25 -51.35
C LEU A 4 11.16 -47.55 -51.14
N GLN A 5 11.16 -46.46 -50.35
CA GLN A 5 12.42 -45.82 -49.93
C GLN A 5 13.21 -46.81 -49.06
N PRO A 6 14.55 -46.86 -49.19
CA PRO A 6 15.37 -47.69 -48.32
C PRO A 6 15.17 -47.24 -46.86
N PRO A 7 15.06 -48.18 -45.91
CA PRO A 7 14.72 -47.88 -44.52
C PRO A 7 15.72 -46.91 -43.87
N GLU A 8 16.97 -46.92 -44.32
CA GLU A 8 18.02 -46.01 -43.87
C GLU A 8 17.76 -44.55 -44.26
N SER A 9 17.22 -44.30 -45.46
CA SER A 9 16.89 -42.94 -45.93
C SER A 9 15.73 -42.36 -45.12
N LEU A 10 14.71 -43.17 -44.83
CA LEU A 10 13.59 -42.78 -43.99
C LEU A 10 14.05 -42.51 -42.56
N ALA A 11 14.91 -43.37 -41.99
CA ALA A 11 15.46 -43.17 -40.65
C ALA A 11 16.30 -41.88 -40.53
N LEU A 12 17.08 -41.53 -41.56
CA LEU A 12 17.84 -40.28 -41.56
C LEU A 12 16.95 -39.05 -41.68
N GLN A 13 15.85 -39.15 -42.43
CA GLN A 13 14.86 -38.08 -42.58
C GLN A 13 14.04 -37.86 -41.30
N THR A 14 13.61 -38.92 -40.63
CA THR A 14 12.90 -38.77 -39.34
C THR A 14 13.84 -38.21 -38.28
N LEU A 15 15.10 -38.63 -38.26
CA LEU A 15 16.09 -38.10 -37.33
C LEU A 15 16.38 -36.62 -37.58
N SER A 16 16.55 -36.19 -38.84
CA SER A 16 16.74 -34.77 -39.15
C SER A 16 15.51 -33.93 -38.74
N ALA A 17 14.30 -34.46 -38.96
CA ALA A 17 13.07 -33.82 -38.50
C ALA A 17 13.00 -33.71 -36.97
N LEU A 18 13.37 -34.75 -36.23
CA LEU A 18 13.44 -34.74 -34.76
C LEU A 18 14.47 -33.72 -34.25
N SER A 19 15.66 -33.69 -34.84
CA SER A 19 16.70 -32.72 -34.47
C SER A 19 16.26 -31.27 -34.71
N THR A 20 15.55 -31.02 -35.82
CA THR A 20 15.00 -29.69 -36.14
C THR A 20 13.91 -29.29 -35.16
N ARG A 21 13.03 -30.24 -34.78
CA ARG A 21 11.98 -29.99 -33.79
C ARG A 21 12.57 -29.70 -32.40
N LEU A 22 13.55 -30.46 -31.95
CA LEU A 22 14.23 -30.23 -30.68
C LEU A 22 14.90 -28.85 -30.64
N SER A 23 15.55 -28.45 -31.74
CA SER A 23 16.16 -27.12 -31.88
C SER A 23 15.12 -25.98 -31.79
N ARG A 24 13.91 -26.19 -32.35
CA ARG A 24 12.82 -25.22 -32.24
C ARG A 24 12.27 -25.12 -30.81
N ILE A 25 12.16 -26.24 -30.10
CA ILE A 25 11.69 -26.25 -28.70
C ILE A 25 12.69 -25.52 -27.81
N GLU A 26 13.99 -25.81 -27.97
CA GLU A 26 15.04 -25.07 -27.26
C GLU A 26 14.98 -23.58 -27.58
N HIS A 27 14.87 -23.20 -28.85
CA HIS A 27 14.75 -21.80 -29.25
C HIS A 27 13.50 -21.13 -28.64
N ALA A 28 12.36 -21.81 -28.60
CA ALA A 28 11.14 -21.26 -28.01
C ALA A 28 11.25 -21.07 -26.49
N LEU A 29 12.06 -21.91 -25.83
CA LEU A 29 12.16 -21.96 -24.38
C LEU A 29 13.29 -21.11 -23.81
N VAL A 30 14.41 -21.02 -24.54
CA VAL A 30 15.62 -20.29 -24.14
C VAL A 30 15.72 -18.95 -24.88
N GLY A 31 14.98 -18.78 -25.99
CA GLY A 31 15.10 -17.63 -26.89
C GLY A 31 16.31 -17.76 -27.83
N THR A 32 16.43 -16.83 -28.79
CA THR A 32 17.61 -16.78 -29.69
C THR A 32 18.90 -16.53 -28.89
N PRO A 33 19.93 -17.40 -28.96
CA PRO A 33 21.26 -17.07 -28.45
C PRO A 33 22.03 -16.10 -29.36
N LEU A 34 21.45 -15.69 -30.51
CA LEU A 34 22.18 -14.95 -31.56
C LEU A 34 22.22 -13.42 -31.35
N LEU A 35 21.59 -12.87 -30.31
CA LEU A 35 21.48 -11.41 -30.10
C LEU A 35 21.98 -10.92 -28.74
N ASN A 36 22.46 -11.78 -27.84
CA ASN A 36 23.00 -11.35 -26.56
C ASN A 36 24.50 -11.70 -26.43
N PRO A 37 25.42 -10.76 -26.74
CA PRO A 37 26.86 -10.98 -26.59
C PRO A 37 27.35 -10.98 -25.13
N GLN A 38 26.47 -10.84 -24.13
CA GLN A 38 26.86 -10.72 -22.71
C GLN A 38 26.60 -11.96 -21.85
N ASN A 39 26.07 -13.06 -22.41
CA ASN A 39 25.88 -14.30 -21.64
C ASN A 39 26.77 -15.42 -22.20
N THR A 40 28.08 -15.24 -22.04
CA THR A 40 29.11 -16.22 -22.41
C THR A 40 29.29 -17.32 -21.34
N SER A 41 28.43 -17.37 -20.32
CA SER A 41 28.58 -18.28 -19.17
C SER A 41 27.51 -19.37 -19.03
N THR A 42 26.57 -19.51 -19.97
CA THR A 42 25.66 -20.68 -19.96
C THR A 42 26.07 -21.68 -21.05
N PRO A 43 26.53 -22.90 -20.70
CA PRO A 43 26.96 -23.90 -21.68
C PRO A 43 25.74 -24.61 -22.30
N LEU A 44 24.78 -23.85 -22.83
CA LEU A 44 23.50 -24.37 -23.31
C LEU A 44 23.22 -24.09 -24.78
N SER A 45 24.19 -23.58 -25.55
CA SER A 45 24.02 -23.55 -27.00
C SER A 45 24.17 -24.96 -27.55
N LEU A 46 23.05 -25.64 -27.82
CA LEU A 46 23.01 -26.91 -28.54
C LEU A 46 23.58 -26.80 -29.96
N HIS A 47 23.89 -25.57 -30.41
CA HIS A 47 24.70 -25.27 -31.59
C HIS A 47 26.13 -25.84 -31.53
N ALA A 48 26.65 -26.15 -30.34
CA ALA A 48 27.92 -26.89 -30.18
C ALA A 48 27.78 -28.39 -30.49
N ALA A 49 26.57 -28.95 -30.37
CA ALA A 49 26.24 -30.25 -30.96
C ALA A 49 25.78 -30.03 -32.41
N LYS A 50 26.67 -29.44 -33.22
CA LYS A 50 26.62 -29.61 -34.67
C LYS A 50 26.82 -31.11 -34.89
N ILE A 51 25.71 -31.85 -34.86
CA ILE A 51 25.64 -33.29 -35.17
C ILE A 51 26.20 -33.39 -36.58
N ASN A 52 27.52 -33.61 -36.68
CA ASN A 52 28.23 -33.61 -37.94
C ASN A 52 27.54 -34.66 -38.81
N HIS A 53 26.86 -34.17 -39.84
CA HIS A 53 25.94 -34.94 -40.67
C HIS A 53 26.61 -36.09 -41.45
N ARG A 54 27.90 -36.33 -41.25
CA ARG A 54 28.71 -37.13 -42.17
C ARG A 54 29.12 -38.51 -41.64
N ASP A 55 29.34 -38.73 -40.33
CA ASP A 55 30.07 -39.95 -39.91
C ASP A 55 29.56 -40.69 -38.66
N HIS A 56 28.31 -40.49 -38.22
CA HIS A 56 27.80 -41.15 -37.02
C HIS A 56 26.61 -42.07 -37.30
N SER A 57 26.77 -43.35 -36.93
CA SER A 57 25.73 -44.39 -36.95
C SER A 57 24.40 -43.88 -36.39
N ILE A 58 23.28 -44.31 -36.97
CA ILE A 58 21.91 -43.89 -36.60
C ILE A 58 21.69 -44.01 -35.08
N ARG A 59 22.19 -45.09 -34.47
CA ARG A 59 22.11 -45.33 -33.02
C ARG A 59 22.85 -44.26 -32.21
N ALA A 60 24.06 -43.88 -32.63
CA ALA A 60 24.84 -42.85 -31.95
C ALA A 60 24.17 -41.47 -32.05
N ARG A 61 23.47 -41.19 -33.16
CA ARG A 61 22.70 -39.95 -33.34
C ARG A 61 21.43 -39.94 -32.48
N LEU A 62 20.75 -41.07 -32.33
CA LEU A 62 19.60 -41.18 -31.42
C LEU A 62 20.00 -41.00 -29.96
N SER A 63 21.09 -41.64 -29.51
CA SER A 63 21.57 -41.47 -28.14
C SER A 63 22.02 -40.02 -27.86
N ALA A 64 22.58 -39.33 -28.87
CA ALA A 64 22.91 -37.92 -28.76
C ALA A 64 21.65 -37.03 -28.64
N LEU A 65 20.57 -37.33 -29.38
CA LEU A 65 19.30 -36.64 -29.27
C LEU A 65 18.61 -36.89 -27.93
N GLU A 66 18.70 -38.11 -27.41
CA GLU A 66 18.19 -38.46 -26.09
C GLU A 66 18.95 -37.72 -24.99
N ALA A 67 20.28 -37.69 -25.05
CA ALA A 67 21.11 -36.92 -24.12
C ALA A 67 20.84 -35.41 -24.20
N ALA A 68 20.54 -34.89 -25.39
CA ALA A 68 20.13 -33.50 -25.59
C ALA A 68 18.76 -33.20 -24.95
N LEU A 69 17.79 -34.10 -25.10
CA LEU A 69 16.45 -33.98 -24.51
C LEU A 69 16.51 -34.07 -22.98
N THR A 70 17.24 -35.03 -22.42
CA THR A 70 17.39 -35.16 -20.97
C THR A 70 18.08 -33.94 -20.36
N ARG A 71 19.07 -33.36 -21.04
CA ARG A 71 19.68 -32.09 -20.65
C ARG A 71 18.69 -30.93 -20.65
N LEU A 72 17.84 -30.84 -21.68
CA LEU A 72 16.81 -29.81 -21.78
C LEU A 72 15.73 -29.98 -20.70
N ALA A 73 15.32 -31.21 -20.42
CA ALA A 73 14.37 -31.55 -19.37
C ALA A 73 14.89 -31.17 -17.98
N ASN A 74 16.19 -31.41 -17.69
CA ASN A 74 16.78 -31.02 -16.41
C ASN A 74 16.91 -29.51 -16.24
N HIS A 75 17.10 -28.76 -17.32
CA HIS A 75 17.25 -27.31 -17.27
C HIS A 75 15.90 -26.57 -17.19
N SER A 76 14.85 -27.15 -17.78
CA SER A 76 13.56 -26.48 -17.90
C SER A 76 12.44 -27.24 -17.22
N LYS A 77 11.92 -26.64 -16.15
CA LYS A 77 10.75 -27.14 -15.42
C LYS A 77 9.55 -27.46 -16.31
N PRO A 78 9.15 -26.63 -17.29
CA PRO A 78 8.00 -26.96 -18.14
C PRO A 78 8.22 -28.21 -19.01
N VAL A 79 9.44 -28.47 -19.51
CA VAL A 79 9.70 -29.69 -20.30
C VAL A 79 9.70 -30.91 -19.39
N HIS A 80 10.24 -30.80 -18.17
CA HIS A 80 10.15 -31.85 -17.17
C HIS A 80 8.70 -32.18 -16.82
N ASP A 81 7.88 -31.16 -16.58
CA ASP A 81 6.47 -31.31 -16.24
C ASP A 81 5.69 -31.93 -17.40
N LEU A 82 5.94 -31.53 -18.66
CA LEU A 82 5.33 -32.14 -19.84
C LEU A 82 5.73 -33.60 -20.05
N LEU A 83 7.00 -33.95 -19.81
CA LEU A 83 7.46 -35.35 -19.90
C LEU A 83 6.85 -36.20 -18.78
N SER A 84 6.73 -35.65 -17.57
CA SER A 84 6.05 -36.32 -16.45
C SER A 84 4.55 -36.50 -16.73
N LEU A 85 3.92 -35.51 -17.35
CA LEU A 85 2.51 -35.54 -17.73
C LEU A 85 2.27 -36.55 -18.86
N HIS A 86 3.16 -36.61 -19.85
CA HIS A 86 3.12 -37.62 -20.91
C HIS A 86 3.32 -39.04 -20.36
N ALA A 87 4.20 -39.23 -19.38
CA ALA A 87 4.40 -40.53 -18.74
C ALA A 87 3.20 -40.95 -17.87
N THR A 88 2.55 -39.99 -17.21
CA THR A 88 1.43 -40.25 -16.29
C THR A 88 0.10 -40.39 -17.04
N TYR A 89 -0.09 -39.64 -18.13
CA TYR A 89 -1.31 -39.57 -18.90
C TYR A 89 -1.03 -39.60 -20.41
N PRO A 90 -0.65 -40.76 -20.96
CA PRO A 90 -0.44 -40.90 -22.40
C PRO A 90 -1.71 -40.61 -23.21
N GLU A 91 -2.89 -40.85 -22.62
CA GLU A 91 -4.20 -40.62 -23.25
C GLU A 91 -4.45 -39.15 -23.65
N ILE A 92 -3.89 -38.18 -22.92
CA ILE A 92 -4.08 -36.74 -23.21
C ILE A 92 -3.48 -36.35 -24.57
N PHE A 93 -2.42 -37.07 -24.99
CA PHE A 93 -1.67 -36.73 -26.20
C PHE A 93 -2.03 -37.58 -27.42
N ILE A 94 -2.86 -38.61 -27.24
CA ILE A 94 -3.35 -39.47 -28.33
C ILE A 94 -4.49 -38.76 -29.09
N ASP A 95 -5.29 -37.94 -28.41
CA ASP A 95 -6.44 -37.21 -28.99
C ASP A 95 -6.06 -36.05 -29.94
N ILE A 96 -4.77 -35.72 -30.06
CA ILE A 96 -4.28 -34.64 -30.93
C ILE A 96 -4.00 -35.13 -32.36
N LEU A 97 -4.12 -36.44 -32.61
CA LEU A 97 -4.25 -36.95 -33.98
C LEU A 97 -5.65 -36.53 -34.48
N PRO A 98 -5.81 -35.97 -35.70
CA PRO A 98 -7.14 -35.68 -36.23
C PRO A 98 -7.85 -37.01 -36.46
N SER A 99 -8.51 -37.49 -35.42
CA SER A 99 -9.30 -38.70 -35.42
C SER A 99 -10.53 -38.41 -36.27
N THR A 100 -10.60 -39.05 -37.43
CA THR A 100 -11.80 -39.15 -38.29
C THR A 100 -12.90 -39.97 -37.61
N GLN A 101 -13.00 -39.89 -36.29
CA GLN A 101 -13.94 -40.62 -35.45
C GLN A 101 -14.58 -39.60 -34.50
N PRO A 102 -15.91 -39.41 -34.55
CA PRO A 102 -16.58 -38.50 -33.65
C PRO A 102 -16.40 -39.00 -32.20
N PRO A 103 -16.15 -38.09 -31.24
CA PRO A 103 -15.96 -38.46 -29.85
C PRO A 103 -17.20 -39.16 -29.30
N PRO A 104 -17.08 -40.11 -28.34
CA PRO A 104 -18.23 -40.67 -27.65
C PRO A 104 -18.87 -39.56 -26.81
N SER A 105 -19.81 -38.85 -27.44
CA SER A 105 -20.73 -37.95 -26.75
C SER A 105 -21.55 -38.81 -25.79
N GLY A 106 -21.16 -38.82 -24.52
CA GLY A 106 -22.08 -39.15 -23.43
C GLY A 106 -23.39 -38.40 -23.64
N SER A 107 -24.48 -39.13 -23.49
CA SER A 107 -25.81 -38.86 -24.03
C SER A 107 -26.49 -37.63 -23.44
N LEU A 108 -26.12 -36.44 -23.91
CA LEU A 108 -26.95 -35.26 -23.71
C LEU A 108 -27.78 -35.04 -24.96
N THR A 109 -29.09 -35.12 -24.80
CA THR A 109 -30.08 -34.79 -25.83
C THR A 109 -29.90 -33.34 -26.29
N ILE A 110 -30.32 -33.03 -27.52
CA ILE A 110 -30.23 -31.66 -28.07
C ILE A 110 -30.94 -30.64 -27.15
N GLU A 111 -32.01 -31.07 -26.49
CA GLU A 111 -32.78 -30.25 -25.56
C GLU A 111 -32.00 -29.94 -24.27
N GLU A 112 -31.29 -30.93 -23.69
CA GLU A 112 -30.43 -30.72 -22.52
C GLU A 112 -29.25 -29.81 -22.84
N LYS A 113 -28.67 -29.94 -24.03
CA LYS A 113 -27.61 -29.04 -24.50
C LYS A 113 -28.12 -27.60 -24.64
N ALA A 114 -29.30 -27.42 -25.24
CA ALA A 114 -29.93 -26.11 -25.37
C ALA A 114 -30.20 -25.49 -23.98
N SER A 115 -30.73 -26.28 -23.02
CA SER A 115 -30.99 -25.84 -21.65
C SER A 115 -29.70 -25.41 -20.93
N ILE A 116 -28.63 -26.22 -21.02
CA ILE A 116 -27.32 -25.88 -20.44
C ILE A 116 -26.78 -24.60 -21.07
N THR A 117 -26.80 -24.47 -22.40
CA THR A 117 -26.31 -23.26 -23.07
C THR A 117 -27.12 -22.02 -22.71
N LEU A 118 -28.44 -22.14 -22.57
CA LEU A 118 -29.30 -21.04 -22.17
C LEU A 118 -29.05 -20.63 -20.71
N SER A 119 -28.81 -21.61 -19.82
CA SER A 119 -28.43 -21.34 -18.42
C SER A 119 -27.06 -20.70 -18.28
N ALA A 120 -26.11 -21.03 -19.17
CA ALA A 120 -24.76 -20.49 -19.16
C ALA A 120 -24.63 -19.15 -19.91
N ALA A 121 -25.58 -18.82 -20.79
CA ALA A 121 -25.58 -17.59 -21.59
C ALA A 121 -25.37 -16.29 -20.79
N PRO A 122 -26.04 -16.04 -19.65
CA PRO A 122 -25.80 -14.81 -18.87
C PRO A 122 -24.38 -14.75 -18.29
N ASN A 123 -23.80 -15.88 -17.89
CA ASN A 123 -22.43 -15.94 -17.39
C ASN A 123 -21.42 -15.69 -18.51
N ILE A 124 -21.65 -16.26 -19.70
CA ILE A 124 -20.82 -16.00 -20.88
C ILE A 124 -20.88 -14.52 -21.24
N GLN A 125 -22.07 -13.91 -21.25
CA GLN A 125 -22.23 -12.49 -21.54
C GLN A 125 -21.52 -11.62 -20.50
N SER A 126 -21.65 -11.95 -19.21
CA SER A 126 -20.98 -11.23 -18.11
C SER A 126 -19.46 -11.31 -18.23
N VAL A 127 -18.89 -12.50 -18.42
CA VAL A 127 -17.45 -12.70 -18.60
C VAL A 127 -16.96 -12.02 -19.88
N THR A 128 -17.74 -12.07 -20.96
CA THR A 128 -17.38 -11.37 -22.21
C THR A 128 -17.35 -9.86 -21.99
N SER A 129 -18.33 -9.28 -21.29
CA SER A 129 -18.31 -7.87 -20.92
C SER A 129 -17.11 -7.50 -20.04
N GLN A 130 -16.74 -8.37 -19.09
CA GLN A 130 -15.53 -8.17 -18.27
C GLN A 130 -14.25 -8.23 -19.10
N LEU A 131 -14.12 -9.18 -20.03
CA LEU A 131 -12.95 -9.30 -20.91
C LEU A 131 -12.85 -8.14 -21.91
N VAL A 132 -13.99 -7.66 -22.43
CA VAL A 132 -14.05 -6.45 -23.26
C VAL A 132 -13.64 -5.23 -22.44
N SER A 133 -14.16 -5.11 -21.22
CA SER A 133 -13.76 -4.04 -20.30
C SER A 133 -12.26 -4.08 -19.97
N LEU A 134 -11.68 -5.27 -19.73
CA LEU A 134 -10.23 -5.42 -19.51
C LEU A 134 -9.41 -5.10 -20.75
N ARG A 135 -9.93 -5.40 -21.95
CA ARG A 135 -9.29 -5.03 -23.21
C ARG A 135 -9.28 -3.52 -23.43
N ASP A 136 -10.29 -2.81 -22.93
CA ASP A 136 -10.39 -1.36 -23.01
C ASP A 136 -9.52 -0.64 -21.97
N ILE A 137 -8.93 -1.37 -21.01
CA ILE A 137 -7.88 -0.81 -20.15
C ILE A 137 -6.61 -0.69 -20.99
N THR A 138 -6.33 0.51 -21.48
CA THR A 138 -5.04 0.83 -22.08
C THR A 138 -3.96 0.57 -21.04
N VAL A 139 -3.05 -0.36 -21.32
CA VAL A 139 -1.82 -0.51 -20.54
C VAL A 139 -1.17 0.88 -20.47
N PRO A 140 -0.89 1.40 -19.26
CA PRO A 140 -0.32 2.74 -19.13
C PRO A 140 0.98 2.83 -19.94
N ASP A 141 1.16 3.97 -20.60
CA ASP A 141 2.30 4.21 -21.48
C ASP A 141 3.61 3.91 -20.76
N VAL A 142 4.49 3.17 -21.43
CA VAL A 142 5.75 2.67 -20.87
C VAL A 142 6.62 3.87 -20.45
N ASP A 143 6.55 4.99 -21.18
CA ASP A 143 7.27 6.21 -20.83
C ASP A 143 6.84 6.81 -19.49
N VAL A 144 5.56 6.71 -19.14
CA VAL A 144 5.04 7.15 -17.83
C VAL A 144 5.54 6.24 -16.73
N SER A 145 5.54 4.92 -16.97
CA SER A 145 6.06 3.95 -16.00
C SER A 145 7.57 4.13 -15.74
N ILE A 146 8.35 4.43 -16.79
CA ILE A 146 9.79 4.71 -16.67
C ILE A 146 10.03 5.99 -15.87
N LYS A 147 9.27 7.06 -16.15
CA LYS A 147 9.36 8.31 -15.37
C LYS A 147 9.00 8.10 -13.90
N LEU A 148 8.05 7.23 -13.59
CA LEU A 148 7.69 6.90 -12.21
C LEU A 148 8.84 6.17 -11.49
N ILE A 149 9.50 5.24 -12.17
CA ILE A 149 10.69 4.55 -11.64
C ILE A 149 11.85 5.53 -11.43
N GLU A 150 12.02 6.51 -12.32
CA GLU A 150 13.03 7.57 -12.17
C GLU A 150 12.76 8.48 -10.95
N LEU A 151 11.49 8.69 -10.59
CA LEU A 151 11.10 9.50 -9.43
C LEU A 151 11.26 8.79 -8.08
N GLN A 152 11.28 7.45 -8.07
CA GLN A 152 11.45 6.65 -6.85
C GLN A 152 12.64 7.09 -5.96
N PRO A 153 13.87 7.26 -6.48
CA PRO A 153 15.00 7.69 -5.64
C PRO A 153 14.83 9.10 -5.05
N ARG A 154 14.00 9.96 -5.66
CA ARG A 154 13.69 11.28 -5.11
C ARG A 154 12.70 11.16 -3.94
N ILE A 155 11.71 10.27 -4.05
CA ILE A 155 10.78 9.95 -2.97
C ILE A 155 11.54 9.37 -1.78
N ASP A 156 12.45 8.43 -2.02
CA ASP A 156 13.24 7.80 -0.95
C ASP A 156 14.10 8.82 -0.20
N LYS A 157 14.73 9.77 -0.93
CA LYS A 157 15.49 10.86 -0.32
C LYS A 157 14.60 11.76 0.55
N LEU A 158 13.42 12.11 0.07
CA LEU A 158 12.47 12.93 0.82
C LEU A 158 11.94 12.21 2.06
N ALA A 159 11.68 10.91 1.96
CA ALA A 159 11.25 10.09 3.10
C ALA A 159 12.31 10.08 4.21
N VAL A 160 13.59 9.93 3.86
CA VAL A 160 14.70 10.01 4.83
C VAL A 160 14.78 11.42 5.46
N MET A 161 14.65 12.48 4.65
CA MET A 161 14.64 13.85 5.17
C MET A 161 13.46 14.09 6.12
N GLN A 162 12.27 13.59 5.78
CA GLN A 162 11.08 13.69 6.61
C GLN A 162 11.26 12.95 7.94
N GLU A 163 11.91 11.78 7.94
CA GLU A 163 12.20 11.05 9.17
C GLU A 163 13.16 11.84 10.08
N VAL A 164 14.22 12.44 9.52
CA VAL A 164 15.16 13.27 10.27
C VAL A 164 14.44 14.49 10.85
N GLN A 165 13.66 15.21 10.03
CA GLN A 165 12.86 16.36 10.48
C GLN A 165 11.86 15.96 11.57
N GLY A 166 11.22 14.80 11.44
CA GLY A 166 10.29 14.29 12.44
C GLY A 166 10.95 14.07 13.80
N ARG A 167 12.19 13.54 13.82
CA ARG A 167 12.97 13.37 15.05
C ARG A 167 13.37 14.72 15.66
N GLU A 168 13.82 15.66 14.84
CA GLU A 168 14.20 17.01 15.30
C GLU A 168 12.99 17.76 15.88
N MET A 169 11.84 17.72 15.21
CA MET A 169 10.60 18.32 15.70
C MET A 169 10.15 17.68 17.01
N ALA A 170 10.22 16.36 17.14
CA ALA A 170 9.88 15.67 18.39
C ALA A 170 10.82 16.10 19.53
N GLU A 171 12.11 16.25 19.26
CA GLU A 171 13.06 16.73 20.25
C GLU A 171 12.79 18.20 20.65
N LEU A 172 12.56 19.08 19.68
CA LEU A 172 12.24 20.48 19.94
C LEU A 172 10.96 20.62 20.75
N ARG A 173 9.91 19.86 20.42
CA ARG A 173 8.66 19.81 21.21
C ARG A 173 8.91 19.34 22.64
N ARG A 174 9.73 18.32 22.84
CA ARG A 174 10.09 17.86 24.19
C ARG A 174 10.83 18.95 24.98
N ARG A 175 11.74 19.68 24.32
CA ARG A 175 12.50 20.78 24.96
C ARG A 175 11.57 21.96 25.27
N SER A 176 10.67 22.33 24.37
CA SER A 176 9.73 23.43 24.58
C SER A 176 8.73 23.11 25.69
N LEU A 177 8.21 21.88 25.73
CA LEU A 177 7.34 21.41 26.81
C LEU A 177 8.05 21.50 28.17
N LYS A 178 9.31 21.07 28.27
CA LYS A 178 10.07 21.18 29.52
C LYS A 178 10.29 22.62 29.97
N VAL A 179 10.50 23.54 29.03
CA VAL A 179 10.63 24.97 29.36
C VAL A 179 9.29 25.53 29.83
N LEU A 180 8.19 25.14 29.19
CA LEU A 180 6.84 25.57 29.55
C LEU A 180 6.42 25.01 30.92
N GLU A 181 6.69 23.74 31.18
CA GLU A 181 6.51 23.09 32.48
C GLU A 181 7.26 23.85 33.56
N ARG A 182 8.55 24.15 33.33
CA ARG A 182 9.36 24.90 34.30
C ARG A 182 8.83 26.33 34.51
N TRP A 183 8.36 26.98 33.45
CA TRP A 183 7.77 28.31 33.54
C TRP A 183 6.45 28.29 34.30
N TYR A 184 5.63 27.26 34.12
CA TYR A 184 4.37 27.10 34.84
C TYR A 184 4.62 26.86 36.34
N GLU A 185 5.48 25.89 36.69
CA GLU A 185 5.82 25.58 38.09
C GLU A 185 6.41 26.80 38.83
N VAL A 186 7.38 27.49 38.23
CA VAL A 186 8.08 28.59 38.93
C VAL A 186 7.36 29.91 38.78
N GLY A 187 6.92 30.20 37.56
CA GLY A 187 6.37 31.50 37.19
C GLY A 187 4.91 31.63 37.60
N VAL A 188 4.07 30.64 37.29
CA VAL A 188 2.64 30.73 37.57
C VAL A 188 2.33 30.25 38.98
N GLU A 189 2.69 29.01 39.30
CA GLU A 189 2.37 28.40 40.60
C GLU A 189 3.12 29.09 41.74
N GLY A 190 4.44 29.34 41.59
CA GLY A 190 5.21 30.07 42.61
C GLY A 190 4.72 31.50 42.86
N VAL A 191 4.27 32.23 41.83
CA VAL A 191 3.70 33.57 42.01
C VAL A 191 2.30 33.49 42.63
N ASN A 192 1.49 32.50 42.24
CA ASN A 192 0.17 32.27 42.83
C ASN A 192 0.27 31.95 44.34
N GLU A 193 1.23 31.12 44.77
CA GLU A 193 1.49 30.87 46.19
C GLU A 193 1.85 32.17 46.95
N CYS A 194 2.69 33.03 46.35
CA CYS A 194 3.04 34.31 46.94
C CYS A 194 1.82 35.23 47.08
N PHE A 195 0.99 35.32 46.04
CA PHE A 195 -0.25 36.09 46.08
C PHE A 195 -1.23 35.54 47.12
N ALA A 196 -1.35 34.22 47.24
CA ALA A 196 -2.20 33.58 48.25
C ALA A 196 -1.73 33.91 49.68
N GLU A 197 -0.42 33.90 49.94
CA GLU A 197 0.12 34.32 51.25
C GLU A 197 -0.18 35.80 51.53
N TRP A 198 -0.01 36.67 50.53
CA TRP A 198 -0.30 38.09 50.65
C TRP A 198 -1.78 38.34 50.91
N ASP A 199 -2.68 37.66 50.19
CA ASP A 199 -4.12 37.77 50.41
C ASP A 199 -4.51 37.29 51.81
N GLU A 200 -3.92 36.18 52.31
CA GLU A 200 -4.17 35.72 53.67
C GLU A 200 -3.72 36.76 54.73
N ARG A 201 -2.58 37.41 54.51
CA ARG A 201 -2.05 38.46 55.40
C ARG A 201 -2.88 39.73 55.33
N VAL A 202 -3.27 40.17 54.14
CA VAL A 202 -4.16 41.32 53.93
C VAL A 202 -5.51 41.03 54.58
N GLY A 203 -6.08 39.84 54.37
CA GLY A 203 -7.31 39.40 55.02
C GLY A 203 -7.20 39.35 56.55
N LYS A 204 -6.06 38.94 57.12
CA LYS A 204 -5.79 39.03 58.57
C LYS A 204 -5.80 40.49 59.05
N CYS A 205 -5.12 41.39 58.35
CA CYS A 205 -5.08 42.81 58.68
C CYS A 205 -6.47 43.46 58.57
N ASP A 206 -7.19 43.19 57.49
CA ASP A 206 -8.52 43.70 57.21
C ASP A 206 -9.54 43.24 58.26
N ARG A 207 -9.52 41.97 58.69
CA ARG A 207 -10.33 41.52 59.85
C ARG A 207 -10.04 42.31 61.12
N VAL A 208 -8.77 42.63 61.39
CA VAL A 208 -8.39 43.44 62.56
C VAL A 208 -8.90 44.87 62.43
N VAL A 209 -8.80 45.48 61.25
CA VAL A 209 -9.32 46.81 60.96
C VAL A 209 -10.84 46.84 61.10
N ARG A 210 -11.57 45.89 60.50
CA ARG A 210 -13.02 45.78 60.64
C ARG A 210 -13.46 45.59 62.09
N ARG A 211 -12.77 44.75 62.86
CA ARG A 211 -13.05 44.59 64.28
C ARG A 211 -12.89 45.91 65.04
N ARG A 212 -11.79 46.64 64.82
CA ARG A 212 -11.56 47.94 65.46
C ARG A 212 -12.56 49.01 65.01
N ALA A 213 -12.94 48.99 63.74
CA ALA A 213 -13.96 49.89 63.21
C ALA A 213 -15.33 49.60 63.86
N ALA A 214 -15.72 48.33 64.01
CA ALA A 214 -16.93 47.93 64.72
C ALA A 214 -16.88 48.28 66.22
N GLU A 215 -15.73 48.09 66.88
CA GLU A 215 -15.51 48.54 68.26
C GLU A 215 -15.65 50.07 68.36
N ALA A 216 -15.06 50.83 67.44
CA ALA A 216 -15.18 52.27 67.39
C ALA A 216 -16.62 52.73 67.12
N GLU A 217 -17.35 52.08 66.21
CA GLU A 217 -18.74 52.38 65.92
C GLU A 217 -19.65 52.04 67.10
N SER A 218 -19.43 50.92 67.80
CA SER A 218 -20.15 50.61 69.03
C SER A 218 -19.86 51.61 70.16
N SER A 219 -18.61 52.09 70.26
CA SER A 219 -18.25 53.15 71.20
C SER A 219 -18.88 54.50 70.81
N HIS A 220 -18.98 54.79 69.51
CA HIS A 220 -19.63 55.98 68.97
C HIS A 220 -21.16 55.92 69.10
N ILE A 221 -21.79 54.75 68.99
CA ILE A 221 -23.22 54.55 69.24
C ILE A 221 -23.52 54.71 70.74
N SER A 222 -22.67 54.19 71.63
CA SER A 222 -22.81 54.41 73.09
C SER A 222 -22.59 55.86 73.51
N THR A 223 -21.77 56.61 72.75
CA THR A 223 -21.54 58.06 72.97
C THR A 223 -22.60 58.91 72.26
N GLY A 224 -23.13 58.43 71.14
CA GLY A 224 -24.08 59.08 70.26
C GLY A 224 -25.54 58.92 70.67
N GLU A 225 -25.89 57.91 71.48
CA GLU A 225 -27.20 57.84 72.14
C GLU A 225 -27.38 58.97 73.19
N SER A 226 -26.28 59.64 73.59
CA SER A 226 -26.32 60.87 74.39
C SER A 226 -26.39 62.16 73.56
N THR A 227 -26.25 62.11 72.23
CA THR A 227 -26.18 63.33 71.37
C THR A 227 -27.05 63.24 70.11
N ALA A 228 -27.97 62.26 70.03
CA ALA A 228 -28.97 62.16 68.97
C ALA A 228 -30.22 63.02 69.25
N GLU A 229 -30.02 64.31 69.54
CA GLU A 229 -31.07 65.31 69.37
C GLU A 229 -30.41 66.62 68.93
N SER A 230 -30.07 66.72 67.63
CA SER A 230 -30.05 67.94 66.82
C SER A 230 -29.03 67.79 65.69
N THR A 231 -29.52 67.69 64.46
CA THR A 231 -29.16 68.58 63.33
C THR A 231 -29.48 67.84 62.04
N SER A 232 -30.62 68.20 61.49
CA SER A 232 -31.02 67.90 60.12
C SER A 232 -30.72 69.10 59.22
N ARG A 233 -30.35 68.77 57.98
CA ARG A 233 -30.57 69.49 56.70
C ARG A 233 -29.37 70.10 55.97
N SER A 234 -29.42 69.83 54.65
CA SER A 234 -29.01 70.66 53.49
C SER A 234 -27.64 70.29 52.89
N ALA A 235 -27.60 69.49 51.80
CA ALA A 235 -27.59 69.92 50.37
C ALA A 235 -26.22 70.53 49.96
N THR A 236 -25.53 70.24 48.85
CA THR A 236 -25.85 69.77 47.48
C THR A 236 -24.52 69.68 46.68
N GLY A 237 -24.47 68.84 45.63
CA GLY A 237 -23.59 68.96 44.44
C GLY A 237 -22.14 68.49 44.60
N GLU A 238 -21.42 67.99 43.59
CA GLU A 238 -21.68 67.73 42.17
C GLU A 238 -20.43 66.99 41.62
N SER A 239 -20.63 66.11 40.63
CA SER A 239 -19.70 65.72 39.54
C SER A 239 -18.36 65.01 39.83
N SER A 240 -18.19 63.82 39.22
CA SER A 240 -17.38 63.62 37.99
C SER A 240 -16.57 62.31 37.95
N SER A 241 -16.52 61.71 36.75
CA SER A 241 -15.67 60.62 36.22
C SER A 241 -15.79 59.25 36.90
N GLY A 242 -16.07 58.14 36.22
CA GLY A 242 -15.91 57.80 34.80
C GLY A 242 -15.05 56.53 34.75
N GLU A 243 -15.61 55.44 34.23
CA GLU A 243 -14.95 54.16 33.85
C GLU A 243 -16.12 53.23 33.40
N GLU A 244 -16.39 53.12 32.08
CA GLU A 244 -15.85 52.09 31.16
C GLU A 244 -16.39 50.69 31.56
N GLU A 245 -17.54 50.27 31.01
CA GLU A 245 -17.67 49.42 29.79
C GLU A 245 -16.76 48.18 29.83
N GLU A 246 -17.29 47.06 30.31
CA GLU A 246 -16.83 45.72 29.91
C GLU A 246 -18.06 44.95 29.41
N GLU A 247 -18.07 44.74 28.09
CA GLU A 247 -18.97 43.88 27.34
C GLU A 247 -18.56 42.42 27.62
N GLU A 248 -19.50 41.62 28.13
CA GLU A 248 -19.36 40.16 28.13
C GLU A 248 -19.72 39.67 26.72
N GLU A 249 -18.69 39.34 25.92
CA GLU A 249 -18.81 38.55 24.70
C GLU A 249 -19.14 37.09 25.08
N GLU A 250 -20.38 36.67 24.84
CA GLU A 250 -20.74 35.25 24.77
C GLU A 250 -20.21 34.70 23.43
N GLU A 251 -19.10 33.95 23.47
CA GLU A 251 -18.62 33.18 22.31
C GLU A 251 -19.57 31.99 22.05
N GLU A 252 -20.16 32.00 20.85
CA GLU A 252 -20.91 30.91 20.24
C GLU A 252 -19.95 29.74 19.91
N GLU A 253 -20.13 28.59 20.56
CA GLU A 253 -19.59 27.32 20.07
C GLU A 253 -20.58 26.72 19.04
N GLU A 254 -20.35 27.02 17.76
CA GLU A 254 -20.91 26.25 16.64
C GLU A 254 -20.12 24.93 16.51
N GLU A 255 -20.70 23.83 17.00
CA GLU A 255 -20.30 22.48 16.58
C GLU A 255 -20.88 22.20 15.19
N GLU A 256 -20.05 22.35 14.16
CA GLU A 256 -20.30 21.80 12.82
C GLU A 256 -20.09 20.27 12.84
N ASP A 257 -21.21 19.53 12.89
CA ASP A 257 -21.26 18.13 12.46
C ASP A 257 -21.09 18.07 10.93
N GLU A 258 -19.86 17.85 10.46
CA GLU A 258 -19.61 17.36 9.10
C GLU A 258 -20.05 15.89 9.01
N GLU A 259 -21.32 15.68 8.64
CA GLU A 259 -21.81 14.37 8.21
C GLU A 259 -21.32 14.06 6.78
N GLU A 260 -20.75 12.86 6.68
CA GLU A 260 -20.08 12.22 5.56
C GLU A 260 -20.86 12.25 4.23
N GLY A 261 -20.12 12.49 3.13
CA GLY A 261 -20.53 12.21 1.75
C GLY A 261 -19.47 11.40 1.02
#